data_AF-A0AAJ0HEX7-F1
#
_entry.id   AF-A0AAJ0HEX7-F1
#
_cell.length_a   1.000
_cell.length_b   1.000
_cell.length_c   1.000
_cell.angle_alpha   90.00
_cell.angle_beta   90.00
_cell.angle_gamma   90.00
#
_symmetry.space_group_name_H-M   'P 1'
#
loop_
_entity.id
_entity.type
_entity.pdbx_description
1 polymer ?
#
loop_
_entity_poly.entity_id
_entity_poly.type
_entity_poly.pdbx_seq_one_letter_code
_entity_poly.pdbx_strand_id
1 'polypeptide(L)'
;MNTHSDSSTVLISPGPHGHIRSTSFPDAPPAHFNQPPNTHHHRTRSDEYLPIASQNESENPDGNDIGYLTEGGNLEFRGFSWRDDDGAPSFDNASAADHQAAVNFLRRQYGVNDMDAYPPFLVLGCKHVPSADTRPFTVGGFIAIWRDDHDMGFNPFPGEYGADIDTELEVEESLLEGLDWDTIPEPGALAKLAAFLFPECVGVLWITNFVIFEFPRCDSMVEWGARLRKLPRNFSDVPFQPLYSNGPLASDQFAKRAKIPTPENAPDDRIDDDTDYVARDGVFYPGSMISSAWKGNIEFSATAGILIERNGQQRLTCSWHLWDKLAAKHRATLGSDDPLAKEIFTVYQGDTLSPVGVIVERVGQTDIALVKLHDGIKFRNESLGSGFVPRCLAPGSDVRYLDQFVIDSFTTGKQLLAQVGVKVQVARLPGTEHPDIVTPANNDECLPVPGVEYIHVSQGIHSTQELEMTDKPYIRDSACGSVLFRSYRHIKNPTGPRKTRVEGPKAAIARGEVFGMMHLADITNRRAYVTQYLIYADSFTPLIQMGWTVVALPGSAPTPNVPV
;
A
#
# COMPACT_ATOMS: atom_id res chain seq x y z
N MET A 1 5.55 69.74 -30.54
CA MET A 1 4.83 69.25 -31.72
C MET A 1 3.75 68.32 -31.20
N ASN A 2 2.61 68.91 -30.82
CA ASN A 2 1.31 68.85 -31.53
C ASN A 2 0.57 67.54 -31.22
N THR A 3 -0.65 67.49 -30.70
CA THR A 3 -1.66 68.50 -30.33
C THR A 3 -2.77 67.80 -29.51
N HIS A 4 -3.45 68.58 -28.67
CA HIS A 4 -4.71 68.29 -27.94
C HIS A 4 -5.94 68.02 -28.84
N SER A 5 -6.94 67.29 -28.29
CA SER A 5 -8.38 67.66 -28.10
C SER A 5 -9.22 66.38 -27.85
N ASP A 6 -9.90 66.23 -26.70
CA ASP A 6 -11.33 66.53 -26.42
C ASP A 6 -12.32 65.86 -27.40
N SER A 7 -13.45 65.24 -27.06
CA SER A 7 -14.28 65.12 -25.85
C SER A 7 -15.44 64.14 -26.18
N SER A 8 -16.04 63.47 -25.19
CA SER A 8 -17.51 63.38 -25.02
C SER A 8 -17.92 62.37 -23.94
N THR A 9 -18.76 62.88 -23.05
CA THR A 9 -19.41 62.21 -21.92
C THR A 9 -20.76 61.65 -22.36
N VAL A 10 -21.11 60.41 -22.00
CA VAL A 10 -22.51 59.99 -21.82
C VAL A 10 -22.63 59.12 -20.57
N LEU A 11 -23.41 59.62 -19.63
CA LEU A 11 -23.92 58.97 -18.42
C LEU A 11 -25.07 58.01 -18.78
N ILE A 12 -25.04 56.78 -18.26
CA ILE A 12 -26.26 56.01 -17.97
C ILE A 12 -26.10 55.40 -16.57
N SER A 13 -27.09 55.68 -15.71
CA SER A 13 -27.18 55.30 -14.30
C SER A 13 -27.49 53.81 -14.08
N PRO A 14 -27.21 53.28 -12.87
CA PRO A 14 -27.52 51.91 -12.48
C PRO A 14 -28.86 51.81 -11.74
N GLY A 15 -29.50 50.64 -11.85
CA GLY A 15 -30.47 50.15 -10.87
C GLY A 15 -31.49 49.16 -11.44
N PRO A 16 -32.28 48.46 -10.60
CA PRO A 16 -32.09 48.16 -9.19
C PRO A 16 -32.14 46.66 -8.87
N HIS A 17 -31.62 46.33 -7.68
CA HIS A 17 -31.78 45.05 -7.00
C HIS A 17 -33.24 44.63 -6.83
N GLY A 18 -33.54 43.39 -7.18
CA GLY A 18 -34.78 42.69 -6.86
C GLY A 18 -34.51 41.55 -5.87
N HIS A 19 -35.12 41.66 -4.69
CA HIS A 19 -35.19 40.64 -3.63
C HIS A 19 -35.79 39.31 -4.11
N ILE A 20 -35.20 38.17 -3.74
CA ILE A 20 -35.94 36.94 -3.38
C ILE A 20 -35.26 36.19 -2.21
N ARG A 21 -35.96 36.23 -1.06
CA ARG A 21 -36.18 35.23 0.01
C ARG A 21 -35.00 34.47 0.64
N SER A 22 -34.78 34.84 1.90
CA SER A 22 -34.17 34.03 2.95
C SER A 22 -35.11 32.90 3.39
N THR A 23 -34.54 31.72 3.64
CA THR A 23 -35.10 30.70 4.53
C THR A 23 -34.00 30.27 5.48
N SER A 24 -34.16 30.63 6.75
CA SER A 24 -33.28 30.32 7.87
C SER A 24 -33.49 28.89 8.37
N PHE A 25 -32.39 28.20 8.71
CA PHE A 25 -32.35 27.09 9.66
C PHE A 25 -31.25 27.36 10.71
N PRO A 26 -31.39 26.81 11.93
CA PRO A 26 -30.85 27.42 13.13
C PRO A 26 -29.39 27.04 13.43
N ASP A 27 -28.72 27.98 14.10
CA ASP A 27 -27.36 27.90 14.62
C ASP A 27 -27.11 26.69 15.52
N ALA A 28 -26.00 25.98 15.26
CA ALA A 28 -25.36 25.09 16.21
C ALA A 28 -24.22 25.85 16.93
N PRO A 29 -24.07 25.75 18.26
CA PRO A 29 -23.05 26.49 19.00
C PRO A 29 -21.66 25.81 18.93
N PRO A 30 -20.56 26.57 19.04
CA PRO A 30 -19.20 26.03 18.94
C PRO A 30 -18.79 25.29 20.23
N ALA A 31 -18.11 24.15 20.06
CA ALA A 31 -17.53 23.38 21.15
C ALA A 31 -16.22 24.03 21.64
N HIS A 32 -16.19 24.36 22.94
CA HIS A 32 -15.02 24.86 23.65
C HIS A 32 -14.09 23.69 24.06
N PHE A 33 -12.83 23.74 23.65
CA PHE A 33 -11.76 22.90 24.18
C PHE A 33 -11.30 23.42 25.55
N ASN A 34 -11.38 22.59 26.58
CA ASN A 34 -10.77 22.82 27.90
C ASN A 34 -9.75 21.71 28.18
N GLN A 35 -8.47 22.08 28.32
CA GLN A 35 -7.43 21.22 28.89
C GLN A 35 -7.54 21.20 30.43
N PRO A 36 -7.37 20.05 31.11
CA PRO A 36 -7.14 20.03 32.55
C PRO A 36 -5.66 19.78 32.94
N PRO A 37 -5.26 20.15 34.17
CA PRO A 37 -3.86 20.31 34.57
C PRO A 37 -3.25 19.05 35.22
N ASN A 38 -1.92 18.96 35.07
CA ASN A 38 -1.01 18.00 35.68
C ASN A 38 -1.11 17.94 37.22
N THR A 39 -1.15 16.72 37.78
CA THR A 39 -0.60 16.44 39.11
C THR A 39 0.09 15.06 39.15
N HIS A 40 1.38 15.08 39.49
CA HIS A 40 2.23 13.91 39.73
C HIS A 40 2.01 13.34 41.13
N HIS A 41 1.91 12.01 41.25
CA HIS A 41 2.36 11.32 42.46
C HIS A 41 2.98 9.95 42.14
N HIS A 42 4.26 9.83 42.49
CA HIS A 42 5.04 8.60 42.50
C HIS A 42 4.51 7.57 43.51
N ARG A 43 4.45 6.30 43.11
CA ARG A 43 4.67 5.16 44.02
C ARG A 43 5.24 3.96 43.28
N THR A 44 6.32 3.44 43.84
CA THR A 44 7.12 2.28 43.43
C THR A 44 6.68 1.00 44.13
N ARG A 45 6.69 -0.14 43.41
CA ARG A 45 6.98 -1.53 43.86
C ARG A 45 6.69 -2.50 42.69
N SER A 46 7.71 -3.10 42.08
CA SER A 46 8.44 -4.35 42.42
C SER A 46 7.68 -5.63 42.02
N ASP A 47 8.14 -6.19 40.90
CA ASP A 47 8.33 -7.60 40.50
C ASP A 47 7.34 -8.67 40.97
N GLU A 48 6.79 -9.43 40.01
CA GLU A 48 7.04 -10.88 39.88
C GLU A 48 6.45 -11.41 38.55
N TYR A 49 7.34 -11.91 37.68
CA TYR A 49 7.04 -12.63 36.44
C TYR A 49 6.80 -14.11 36.75
N LEU A 50 5.67 -14.67 36.29
CA LEU A 50 5.53 -16.11 36.03
C LEU A 50 4.73 -16.34 34.73
N PRO A 51 5.06 -17.40 33.95
CA PRO A 51 4.52 -17.60 32.60
C PRO A 51 3.15 -18.30 32.66
N ILE A 52 2.18 -17.84 31.87
CA ILE A 52 0.91 -18.55 31.71
C ILE A 52 0.90 -19.26 30.37
N ALA A 53 0.91 -20.59 30.48
CA ALA A 53 0.64 -21.53 29.41
C ALA A 53 -0.84 -21.47 28.96
N SER A 54 -1.05 -21.83 27.70
CA SER A 54 -2.33 -22.06 27.05
C SER A 54 -3.36 -22.77 27.92
N GLN A 55 -4.54 -22.15 28.08
CA GLN A 55 -5.76 -22.86 28.46
C GLN A 55 -6.97 -22.35 27.68
N ASN A 56 -7.64 -23.32 27.06
CA ASN A 56 -8.96 -23.25 26.46
C ASN A 56 -10.02 -22.81 27.48
N GLU A 57 -11.03 -22.12 26.96
CA GLU A 57 -12.44 -22.12 27.39
C GLU A 57 -12.68 -22.20 28.90
N SER A 58 -12.59 -21.05 29.58
CA SER A 58 -13.24 -20.87 30.89
C SER A 58 -14.47 -19.99 30.73
N GLU A 59 -15.65 -20.58 30.92
CA GLU A 59 -16.93 -19.87 31.03
C GLU A 59 -16.88 -18.89 32.22
N ASN A 60 -17.05 -17.59 31.94
CA ASN A 60 -17.23 -16.56 32.96
C ASN A 60 -18.72 -16.16 33.00
N PRO A 61 -19.46 -16.33 34.13
CA PRO A 61 -20.92 -16.23 34.14
C PRO A 61 -21.47 -14.80 34.23
N ASP A 62 -20.65 -13.77 34.45
CA ASP A 62 -21.09 -12.40 34.69
C ASP A 62 -20.36 -11.39 33.77
N GLY A 63 -20.98 -11.04 32.64
CA GLY A 63 -20.62 -9.84 31.85
C GLY A 63 -20.04 -10.09 30.47
N ASN A 64 -20.93 -10.42 29.53
CA ASN A 64 -20.78 -10.43 28.06
C ASN A 64 -19.39 -10.03 27.53
N ASP A 65 -18.62 -11.03 27.10
CA ASP A 65 -17.52 -10.78 26.19
C ASP A 65 -18.08 -10.27 24.86
N ILE A 66 -18.11 -8.94 24.72
CA ILE A 66 -18.61 -8.28 23.53
C ILE A 66 -17.63 -8.39 22.38
N GLY A 67 -16.35 -8.71 22.62
CA GLY A 67 -15.35 -8.86 21.58
C GLY A 67 -15.16 -10.32 21.18
N TYR A 68 -14.76 -10.57 19.94
CA TYR A 68 -14.28 -11.89 19.53
C TYR A 68 -13.27 -11.78 18.39
N LEU A 69 -12.29 -12.69 18.37
CA LEU A 69 -11.35 -12.82 17.27
C LEU A 69 -11.97 -13.68 16.17
N THR A 70 -11.86 -13.21 14.93
CA THR A 70 -12.15 -14.01 13.73
C THR A 70 -11.00 -14.99 13.46
N GLU A 71 -11.23 -15.99 12.59
CA GLU A 71 -10.18 -16.91 12.12
C GLU A 71 -8.98 -16.19 11.47
N GLY A 72 -9.15 -14.95 11.02
CA GLY A 72 -8.08 -14.12 10.44
C GLY A 72 -7.35 -13.21 11.43
N GLY A 73 -7.58 -13.35 12.75
CA GLY A 73 -6.95 -12.49 13.76
C GLY A 73 -7.51 -11.06 13.81
N ASN A 74 -8.65 -10.81 13.19
CA ASN A 74 -9.38 -9.54 13.31
C ASN A 74 -10.29 -9.56 14.55
N LEU A 75 -10.31 -8.48 15.33
CA LEU A 75 -11.22 -8.29 16.45
C LEU A 75 -12.51 -7.63 15.98
N GLU A 76 -13.63 -8.30 16.24
CA GLU A 76 -14.98 -7.82 15.94
C GLU A 76 -15.84 -7.77 17.21
N PHE A 77 -16.96 -7.06 17.15
CA PHE A 77 -17.85 -6.87 18.28
C PHE A 77 -19.22 -7.53 18.09
N ARG A 78 -19.77 -8.09 19.17
CA ARG A 78 -21.09 -8.71 19.21
C ARG A 78 -22.15 -7.64 19.41
N GLY A 79 -23.10 -7.57 18.50
CA GLY A 79 -24.29 -6.72 18.62
C GLY A 79 -24.20 -5.36 17.95
N PHE A 80 -23.02 -4.93 17.49
CA PHE A 80 -22.83 -3.72 16.69
C PHE A 80 -21.63 -3.87 15.74
N SER A 81 -21.48 -2.94 14.80
CA SER A 81 -20.39 -2.91 13.83
C SER A 81 -19.95 -1.47 13.60
N TRP A 82 -18.64 -1.20 13.64
CA TRP A 82 -18.12 0.07 13.14
C TRP A 82 -17.88 0.06 11.63
N ARG A 83 -18.32 -0.97 10.90
CA ARG A 83 -18.41 -0.91 9.44
C ARG A 83 -19.80 -0.45 9.03
N ASP A 84 -19.87 0.50 8.12
CA ASP A 84 -21.12 0.91 7.48
C ASP A 84 -21.67 -0.19 6.56
N ASP A 85 -22.81 0.08 5.92
CA ASP A 85 -23.47 -0.83 4.99
C ASP A 85 -22.59 -1.16 3.76
N ASP A 86 -21.68 -0.26 3.38
CA ASP A 86 -20.70 -0.45 2.30
C ASP A 86 -19.42 -1.16 2.79
N GLY A 87 -19.35 -1.52 4.07
CA GLY A 87 -18.25 -2.25 4.69
C GLY A 87 -17.04 -1.38 5.06
N ALA A 88 -17.14 -0.06 4.85
CA ALA A 88 -16.12 0.92 5.18
C ALA A 88 -16.16 1.25 6.69
N PRO A 89 -15.00 1.44 7.33
CA PRO A 89 -14.93 1.71 8.76
C PRO A 89 -15.42 3.15 9.07
N SER A 90 -16.45 3.26 9.90
CA SER A 90 -17.07 4.49 10.38
C SER A 90 -17.56 4.34 11.82
N PHE A 91 -17.14 5.28 12.68
CA PHE A 91 -17.63 5.35 14.05
C PHE A 91 -19.14 5.67 14.11
N ASP A 92 -19.69 6.34 13.09
CA ASP A 92 -21.10 6.76 13.09
C ASP A 92 -22.10 5.58 13.06
N ASN A 93 -21.61 4.36 12.77
CA ASN A 93 -22.46 3.17 12.69
C ASN A 93 -22.70 2.46 14.04
N ALA A 94 -22.25 3.03 15.16
CA ALA A 94 -22.50 2.49 16.48
C ALA A 94 -23.02 3.56 17.45
N SER A 95 -23.73 3.13 18.49
CA SER A 95 -24.23 4.07 19.51
C SER A 95 -23.11 4.50 20.46
N ALA A 96 -23.31 5.61 21.18
CA ALA A 96 -22.39 6.02 22.24
C ALA A 96 -22.18 4.93 23.31
N ALA A 97 -23.21 4.12 23.58
CA ALA A 97 -23.10 2.99 24.50
C ALA A 97 -22.22 1.87 23.94
N ASP A 98 -22.33 1.59 22.64
CA ASP A 98 -21.50 0.60 21.95
C ASP A 98 -20.03 1.04 21.91
N HIS A 99 -19.75 2.31 21.60
CA HIS A 99 -18.39 2.85 21.67
C HIS A 99 -17.80 2.73 23.08
N GLN A 100 -18.58 3.10 24.10
CA GLN A 100 -18.12 2.98 25.48
C GLN A 100 -17.86 1.52 25.87
N ALA A 101 -18.69 0.59 25.41
CA ALA A 101 -18.51 -0.83 25.64
C ALA A 101 -17.23 -1.34 24.96
N ALA A 102 -17.00 -0.99 23.70
CA ALA A 102 -15.80 -1.32 22.93
C ALA A 102 -14.53 -0.80 23.60
N VAL A 103 -14.51 0.48 23.99
CA VAL A 103 -13.37 1.10 24.70
C VAL A 103 -13.11 0.40 26.03
N ASN A 104 -14.16 0.06 26.79
CA ASN A 104 -14.01 -0.69 28.03
C ASN A 104 -13.50 -2.11 27.81
N PHE A 105 -13.86 -2.74 26.69
CA PHE A 105 -13.29 -4.03 26.30
C PHE A 105 -11.81 -3.90 25.95
N LEU A 106 -11.45 -2.98 25.07
CA LEU A 106 -10.06 -2.74 24.64
C LEU A 106 -9.13 -2.38 25.80
N ARG A 107 -9.61 -1.53 26.73
CA ARG A 107 -8.87 -1.19 27.95
C ARG A 107 -8.62 -2.40 28.84
N ARG A 108 -9.63 -3.26 29.02
CA ARG A 108 -9.52 -4.43 29.90
C ARG A 108 -8.65 -5.53 29.30
N GLN A 109 -8.77 -5.78 28.00
CA GLN A 109 -8.07 -6.89 27.34
C GLN A 109 -6.68 -6.54 26.85
N TYR A 110 -6.48 -5.31 26.36
CA TYR A 110 -5.24 -4.90 25.69
C TYR A 110 -4.55 -3.70 26.35
N GLY A 111 -5.10 -3.17 27.46
CA GLY A 111 -4.49 -2.04 28.17
C GLY A 111 -4.55 -0.71 27.41
N VAL A 112 -5.50 -0.57 26.47
CA VAL A 112 -5.72 0.67 25.71
C VAL A 112 -6.22 1.78 26.64
N ASN A 113 -5.47 2.88 26.70
CA ASN A 113 -5.78 4.08 27.46
C ASN A 113 -6.34 5.19 26.59
N ASP A 114 -5.85 5.30 25.36
CA ASP A 114 -6.22 6.34 24.41
C ASP A 114 -6.55 5.75 23.03
N MET A 115 -7.39 6.43 22.25
CA MET A 115 -7.87 5.93 20.97
C MET A 115 -8.24 7.07 20.02
N ASP A 116 -7.55 7.14 18.89
CA ASP A 116 -7.83 8.10 17.82
C ASP A 116 -8.22 7.41 16.51
N ALA A 117 -9.31 7.88 15.91
CA ALA A 117 -9.88 7.32 14.69
C ALA A 117 -9.47 8.13 13.46
N TYR A 118 -8.84 7.46 12.51
CA TYR A 118 -8.39 8.03 11.24
C TYR A 118 -8.71 7.05 10.11
N PRO A 119 -9.98 6.87 9.69
CA PRO A 119 -10.38 5.86 8.71
C PRO A 119 -9.41 5.78 7.52
N PRO A 120 -8.83 4.61 7.18
CA PRO A 120 -9.17 3.27 7.69
C PRO A 120 -8.48 2.86 8.99
N PHE A 121 -7.67 3.71 9.60
CA PHE A 121 -6.84 3.41 10.74
C PHE A 121 -7.52 3.71 12.08
N LEU A 122 -7.16 2.94 13.09
CA LEU A 122 -7.47 3.19 14.49
C LEU A 122 -6.18 3.16 15.29
N VAL A 123 -5.76 4.32 15.81
CA VAL A 123 -4.55 4.46 16.63
C VAL A 123 -4.93 4.17 18.07
N LEU A 124 -4.28 3.15 18.66
CA LEU A 124 -4.57 2.64 20.00
C LEU A 124 -3.37 2.88 20.91
N GLY A 125 -3.51 3.86 21.81
CA GLY A 125 -2.51 4.23 22.80
C GLY A 125 -2.55 3.30 24.00
N CYS A 126 -1.46 2.60 24.26
CA CYS A 126 -1.31 1.64 25.34
C CYS A 126 -0.16 2.06 26.26
N LYS A 127 -0.34 1.96 27.58
CA LYS A 127 0.78 2.18 28.52
C LYS A 127 1.91 1.17 28.33
N HIS A 128 1.53 -0.05 27.97
CA HIS A 128 2.43 -1.11 27.54
C HIS A 128 1.82 -1.71 26.30
N VAL A 129 2.42 -1.45 25.14
CA VAL A 129 1.93 -2.00 23.88
C VAL A 129 1.99 -3.54 23.99
N PRO A 130 0.89 -4.29 23.73
CA PRO A 130 0.87 -5.76 23.93
C PRO A 130 1.92 -6.49 23.10
N SER A 131 2.11 -7.80 23.17
CA SER A 131 3.05 -8.46 22.23
C SER A 131 2.46 -8.55 20.81
N ALA A 132 3.27 -8.50 19.76
CA ALA A 132 2.78 -8.49 18.37
C ALA A 132 1.86 -9.68 18.03
N ASP A 133 2.16 -10.87 18.56
CA ASP A 133 1.41 -12.12 18.38
C ASP A 133 0.02 -12.14 19.05
N THR A 134 -0.24 -11.21 19.98
CA THR A 134 -1.51 -11.15 20.73
C THR A 134 -2.43 -10.02 20.28
N ARG A 135 -1.92 -9.08 19.49
CA ARG A 135 -2.69 -7.92 19.05
C ARG A 135 -3.55 -8.27 17.83
N PRO A 136 -4.83 -7.85 17.78
CA PRO A 136 -5.64 -7.94 16.57
C PRO A 136 -5.15 -7.05 15.42
N PHE A 137 -5.19 -7.57 14.18
CA PHE A 137 -4.83 -6.83 12.96
C PHE A 137 -5.80 -5.68 12.65
N THR A 138 -7.10 -5.98 12.72
CA THR A 138 -8.13 -4.96 12.70
C THR A 138 -8.97 -4.99 13.97
N VAL A 139 -9.55 -3.84 14.33
CA VAL A 139 -10.47 -3.68 15.46
C VAL A 139 -11.73 -3.00 14.95
N GLY A 140 -12.85 -3.73 14.96
CA GLY A 140 -14.12 -3.26 14.41
C GLY A 140 -14.04 -2.84 12.94
N GLY A 141 -13.12 -3.47 12.18
CA GLY A 141 -12.87 -3.19 10.78
C GLY A 141 -11.86 -2.07 10.46
N PHE A 142 -11.38 -1.33 11.46
CA PHE A 142 -10.26 -0.41 11.30
C PHE A 142 -8.93 -1.15 11.37
N ILE A 143 -7.94 -0.75 10.58
CA ILE A 143 -6.56 -1.22 10.69
C ILE A 143 -5.97 -0.66 12.00
N ALA A 144 -5.61 -1.55 12.91
CA ALA A 144 -5.18 -1.16 14.24
C ALA A 144 -3.69 -0.79 14.25
N ILE A 145 -3.39 0.43 14.72
CA ILE A 145 -2.03 0.92 14.93
C ILE A 145 -1.81 1.04 16.43
N TRP A 146 -1.04 0.12 16.97
CA TRP A 146 -0.78 0.04 18.41
C TRP A 146 0.44 0.88 18.76
N ARG A 147 0.30 1.82 19.69
CA ARG A 147 1.37 2.74 20.09
C ARG A 147 1.46 2.89 21.60
N ASP A 148 2.58 3.47 22.04
CA ASP A 148 2.69 3.99 23.40
C ASP A 148 1.72 5.16 23.59
N ASP A 149 1.05 5.23 24.75
CA ASP A 149 0.08 6.28 25.04
C ASP A 149 0.69 7.68 25.20
N HIS A 150 2.02 7.81 25.25
CA HIS A 150 2.73 9.08 25.18
C HIS A 150 3.03 9.53 23.73
N ASP A 151 2.70 8.71 22.72
CA ASP A 151 2.98 8.97 21.30
C ASP A 151 1.70 8.97 20.44
N MET A 152 0.65 9.60 20.96
CA MET A 152 -0.66 9.73 20.30
C MET A 152 -0.74 10.88 19.29
N GLY A 153 0.26 11.75 19.20
CA GLY A 153 0.34 12.82 18.18
C GLY A 153 0.61 12.32 16.76
N PHE A 154 0.31 11.05 16.49
CA PHE A 154 0.65 10.34 15.28
C PHE A 154 -0.43 10.48 14.21
N ASN A 155 -0.05 10.89 12.99
CA ASN A 155 -0.92 10.92 11.83
C ASN A 155 -0.61 9.73 10.90
N PRO A 156 -1.59 8.84 10.63
CA PRO A 156 -1.39 7.67 9.78
C PRO A 156 -1.50 7.96 8.28
N PHE A 157 -1.43 9.22 7.85
CA PHE A 157 -1.33 9.60 6.44
C PHE A 157 -0.01 10.29 6.11
N PRO A 158 0.69 9.89 5.02
CA PRO A 158 1.93 10.53 4.63
C PRO A 158 1.66 11.88 3.95
N GLY A 159 2.57 12.82 4.18
CA GLY A 159 2.54 14.15 3.56
C GLY A 159 2.18 15.26 4.54
N GLU A 160 2.22 16.47 4.03
CA GLU A 160 1.97 17.70 4.77
C GLU A 160 0.86 18.50 4.09
N TYR A 161 0.05 19.20 4.88
CA TYR A 161 -0.97 20.10 4.35
C TYR A 161 -0.34 21.35 3.72
N GLY A 162 -0.98 21.86 2.67
CA GLY A 162 -0.75 23.21 2.18
C GLY A 162 -1.09 24.25 3.26
N ALA A 163 -0.40 25.38 3.27
CA ALA A 163 -0.54 26.37 4.35
C ALA A 163 -1.64 27.41 4.08
N ASP A 164 -2.14 27.52 2.85
CA ASP A 164 -3.13 28.53 2.51
C ASP A 164 -4.54 28.01 2.82
N ILE A 165 -5.03 28.36 4.00
CA ILE A 165 -6.33 27.94 4.54
C ILE A 165 -7.51 28.61 3.81
N ASP A 166 -7.25 29.70 3.10
CA ASP A 166 -8.27 30.50 2.39
C ASP A 166 -8.31 30.19 0.88
N THR A 167 -7.37 29.41 0.35
CA THR A 167 -7.47 28.87 -1.01
C THR A 167 -7.91 27.41 -0.98
N GLU A 168 -9.19 27.24 -1.28
CA GLU A 168 -9.66 26.01 -1.87
C GLU A 168 -9.38 26.04 -3.38
N LEU A 169 -8.91 24.92 -3.93
CA LEU A 169 -8.76 24.77 -5.36
C LEU A 169 -10.05 24.17 -5.93
N GLU A 170 -10.73 24.92 -6.79
CA GLU A 170 -11.81 24.39 -7.61
C GLU A 170 -11.23 23.41 -8.63
N VAL A 171 -11.69 22.16 -8.58
CA VAL A 171 -11.24 21.09 -9.48
C VAL A 171 -12.38 20.78 -10.43
N GLU A 172 -12.10 20.83 -11.74
CA GLU A 172 -13.08 20.49 -12.76
C GLU A 172 -13.63 19.07 -12.55
N GLU A 173 -14.95 18.92 -12.64
CA GLU A 173 -15.65 17.63 -12.44
C GLU A 173 -15.06 16.50 -13.33
N SER A 174 -14.65 16.85 -14.55
CA SER A 174 -14.03 15.92 -15.51
C SER A 174 -12.69 15.33 -15.06
N LEU A 175 -12.00 15.95 -14.10
CA LEU A 175 -10.75 15.46 -13.51
C LEU A 175 -11.00 14.54 -12.32
N LEU A 176 -12.21 14.59 -11.77
CA LEU A 176 -12.67 13.76 -10.65
C LEU A 176 -13.35 12.48 -11.14
N GLU A 177 -13.68 12.39 -12.43
CA GLU A 177 -14.20 11.17 -13.04
C GLU A 177 -13.30 9.96 -12.73
N GLY A 178 -13.89 8.94 -12.10
CA GLY A 178 -13.18 7.72 -11.70
C GLY A 178 -12.49 7.81 -10.33
N LEU A 179 -12.62 8.92 -9.60
CA LEU A 179 -12.28 9.02 -8.18
C LEU A 179 -13.56 8.86 -7.36
N ASP A 180 -13.60 7.81 -6.54
CA ASP A 180 -14.63 7.64 -5.51
C ASP A 180 -13.92 7.43 -4.17
N TRP A 181 -14.54 7.84 -3.07
CA TRP A 181 -13.93 7.72 -1.74
C TRP A 181 -13.89 6.25 -1.25
N ASP A 182 -14.76 5.39 -1.80
CA ASP A 182 -14.90 3.98 -1.45
C ASP A 182 -14.19 3.02 -2.44
N THR A 183 -13.71 3.53 -3.57
CA THR A 183 -13.22 2.73 -4.68
C THR A 183 -11.81 3.18 -5.04
N ILE A 184 -10.90 2.21 -5.12
CA ILE A 184 -9.53 2.47 -5.56
C ILE A 184 -9.60 3.00 -6.99
N PRO A 185 -9.12 4.22 -7.25
CA PRO A 185 -9.23 4.83 -8.56
C PRO A 185 -8.33 4.12 -9.56
N GLU A 186 -8.77 4.11 -10.81
CA GLU A 186 -7.95 3.62 -11.90
C GLU A 186 -6.68 4.49 -12.02
N PRO A 187 -5.49 3.89 -12.25
CA PRO A 187 -4.23 4.63 -12.31
C PRO A 187 -4.25 5.81 -13.30
N GLY A 188 -4.99 5.69 -14.41
CA GLY A 188 -5.15 6.74 -15.40
C GLY A 188 -5.88 7.98 -14.87
N ALA A 189 -6.90 7.80 -14.02
CA ALA A 189 -7.64 8.92 -13.43
C ALA A 189 -6.75 9.75 -12.49
N LEU A 190 -6.00 9.08 -11.61
CA LEU A 190 -5.04 9.75 -10.73
C LEU A 190 -3.92 10.45 -11.50
N ALA A 191 -3.39 9.79 -12.54
CA ALA A 191 -2.35 10.40 -13.35
C ALA A 191 -2.85 11.66 -14.08
N LYS A 192 -4.08 11.64 -14.61
CA LYS A 192 -4.75 12.79 -15.23
C LYS A 192 -4.88 13.94 -14.23
N LEU A 193 -5.37 13.65 -13.02
CA LEU A 193 -5.51 14.63 -11.95
C LEU A 193 -4.15 15.28 -11.60
N ALA A 194 -3.11 14.47 -11.36
CA ALA A 194 -1.79 14.97 -10.99
C ALA A 194 -1.14 15.79 -12.10
N ALA A 195 -1.22 15.32 -13.35
CA ALA A 195 -0.65 16.02 -14.49
C ALA A 195 -1.32 17.38 -14.73
N PHE A 196 -2.63 17.49 -14.46
CA PHE A 196 -3.38 18.74 -14.62
C PHE A 196 -3.12 19.73 -13.48
N LEU A 197 -3.28 19.30 -12.23
CA LEU A 197 -3.21 20.21 -11.07
C LEU A 197 -1.76 20.60 -10.73
N PHE A 198 -0.83 19.66 -10.82
CA PHE A 198 0.56 19.87 -10.39
C PHE A 198 1.54 19.20 -11.38
N PRO A 199 1.77 19.80 -12.56
CA PRO A 199 2.57 19.19 -13.63
C PRO A 199 3.98 18.76 -13.23
N GLU A 200 4.57 19.41 -12.21
CA GLU A 200 5.90 19.09 -11.67
C GLU A 200 5.93 17.87 -10.72
N CYS A 201 4.78 17.29 -10.38
CA CYS A 201 4.73 16.09 -9.56
C CYS A 201 5.42 14.91 -10.24
N VAL A 202 6.12 14.13 -9.43
CA VAL A 202 6.82 12.90 -9.84
C VAL A 202 6.04 11.63 -9.50
N GLY A 203 4.94 11.79 -8.75
CA GLY A 203 4.04 10.71 -8.37
C GLY A 203 2.80 11.25 -7.68
N VAL A 204 1.78 10.41 -7.61
CA VAL A 204 0.53 10.66 -6.90
C VAL A 204 0.06 9.39 -6.23
N LEU A 205 -0.45 9.51 -5.01
CA LEU A 205 -1.05 8.41 -4.27
C LEU A 205 -2.49 8.77 -3.96
N TRP A 206 -3.34 7.75 -3.92
CA TRP A 206 -4.65 7.83 -3.32
C TRP A 206 -4.68 6.88 -2.14
N ILE A 207 -5.04 7.39 -0.96
CA ILE A 207 -5.25 6.60 0.26
C ILE A 207 -6.53 7.15 0.87
N THR A 208 -7.62 6.37 0.85
CA THR A 208 -8.94 6.79 1.33
C THR A 208 -9.38 8.15 0.76
N ASN A 209 -9.70 9.13 1.58
CA ASN A 209 -10.04 10.48 1.19
C ASN A 209 -8.82 11.38 0.89
N PHE A 210 -7.60 10.89 0.92
CA PHE A 210 -6.39 11.69 0.65
C PHE A 210 -5.82 11.43 -0.74
N VAL A 211 -5.54 12.52 -1.46
CA VAL A 211 -4.72 12.51 -2.68
C VAL A 211 -3.38 13.13 -2.34
N ILE A 212 -2.32 12.31 -2.33
CA ILE A 212 -0.99 12.74 -1.92
C ILE A 212 -0.13 12.97 -3.16
N PHE A 213 0.26 14.21 -3.39
CA PHE A 213 1.11 14.61 -4.51
C PHE A 213 2.59 14.58 -4.10
N GLU A 214 3.38 13.78 -4.81
CA GLU A 214 4.82 13.68 -4.59
C GLU A 214 5.56 14.67 -5.49
N PHE A 215 6.29 15.60 -4.87
CA PHE A 215 7.12 16.56 -5.60
C PHE A 215 8.58 16.10 -5.66
N PRO A 216 9.40 16.65 -6.57
CA PRO A 216 10.85 16.50 -6.50
C PRO A 216 11.36 16.93 -5.13
N ARG A 217 12.32 16.17 -4.58
CA ARG A 217 12.90 16.48 -3.27
C ARG A 217 13.64 17.83 -3.33
N CYS A 218 13.26 18.74 -2.43
CA CYS A 218 14.00 19.97 -2.13
C CYS A 218 15.20 19.67 -1.22
N ASP A 219 16.28 20.44 -1.37
CA ASP A 219 17.51 20.25 -0.59
C ASP A 219 17.39 20.76 0.86
N SER A 220 16.42 21.63 1.14
CA SER A 220 16.18 22.19 2.47
C SER A 220 14.70 22.22 2.87
N MET A 221 14.44 22.11 4.17
CA MET A 221 13.08 22.27 4.71
C MET A 221 12.53 23.69 4.59
N VAL A 222 13.42 24.69 4.50
CA VAL A 222 13.02 26.10 4.26
C VAL A 222 12.40 26.25 2.87
N GLU A 223 13.03 25.64 1.85
CA GLU A 223 12.52 25.62 0.49
C GLU A 223 11.20 24.86 0.42
N TRP A 224 11.13 23.69 1.06
CA TRP A 224 9.89 22.90 1.13
C TRP A 224 8.75 23.67 1.80
N GLY A 225 9.00 24.31 2.94
CA GLY A 225 8.00 25.15 3.62
C GLY A 225 7.61 26.40 2.82
N ALA A 226 8.48 26.89 1.92
CA ALA A 226 8.11 27.95 0.98
C ALA A 226 7.22 27.44 -0.16
N ARG A 227 7.38 26.18 -0.58
CA ARG A 227 6.48 25.52 -1.54
C ARG A 227 5.13 25.21 -0.93
N LEU A 228 5.07 24.60 0.25
CA LEU A 228 3.81 24.28 0.96
C LEU A 228 2.91 25.50 1.16
N ARG A 229 3.50 26.68 1.36
CA ARG A 229 2.76 27.95 1.49
C ARG A 229 2.07 28.42 0.21
N LYS A 230 2.38 27.83 -0.94
CA LYS A 230 1.79 28.16 -2.25
C LYS A 230 0.82 27.08 -2.73
N LEU A 231 0.70 25.98 -1.99
CA LEU A 231 -0.14 24.85 -2.35
C LEU A 231 -1.48 24.98 -1.62
N PRO A 232 -2.59 24.65 -2.29
CA PRO A 232 -3.92 24.75 -1.69
C PRO A 232 -4.05 23.76 -0.53
N ARG A 233 -4.81 24.14 0.50
CA ARG A 233 -5.03 23.22 1.62
C ARG A 233 -6.13 22.19 1.32
N ASN A 234 -7.14 22.60 0.57
CA ASN A 234 -8.32 21.80 0.28
C ASN A 234 -8.70 21.90 -1.21
N PHE A 235 -9.50 20.94 -1.67
CA PHE A 235 -10.24 21.06 -2.92
C PHE A 235 -11.69 21.50 -2.59
N SER A 236 -12.27 22.40 -3.39
CA SER A 236 -13.65 22.85 -3.20
C SER A 236 -14.65 21.76 -3.57
N ASP A 237 -15.70 21.62 -2.76
CA ASP A 237 -16.89 20.78 -3.05
C ASP A 237 -16.60 19.31 -3.39
N VAL A 238 -15.48 18.76 -2.93
CA VAL A 238 -15.12 17.35 -3.13
C VAL A 238 -14.74 16.67 -1.81
N PRO A 239 -14.99 15.35 -1.67
CA PRO A 239 -14.68 14.62 -0.45
C PRO A 239 -13.17 14.31 -0.28
N PHE A 240 -12.32 14.77 -1.21
CA PHE A 240 -10.90 14.46 -1.23
C PHE A 240 -10.05 15.62 -0.68
N GLN A 241 -9.02 15.30 0.10
CA GLN A 241 -8.07 16.26 0.64
C GLN A 241 -6.68 16.09 0.01
N PRO A 242 -6.06 17.18 -0.47
CA PRO A 242 -4.71 17.12 -0.97
C PRO A 242 -3.69 17.08 0.19
N LEU A 243 -2.69 16.20 0.05
CA LEU A 243 -1.48 16.20 0.87
C LEU A 243 -0.25 16.28 -0.03
N TYR A 244 0.86 16.74 0.52
CA TYR A 244 2.06 17.02 -0.26
C TYR A 244 3.30 16.37 0.32
N SER A 245 4.11 15.75 -0.51
CA SER A 245 5.36 15.11 -0.09
C SER A 245 6.60 15.75 -0.71
N ASN A 246 7.61 16.00 0.15
CA ASN A 246 8.95 16.42 -0.25
C ASN A 246 9.80 15.23 -0.73
N GLY A 247 9.64 14.89 -2.00
CA GLY A 247 10.24 13.70 -2.61
C GLY A 247 9.26 12.52 -2.71
N PRO A 248 9.62 11.50 -3.52
CA PRO A 248 8.89 10.23 -3.54
C PRO A 248 8.82 9.56 -2.15
N LEU A 249 7.63 9.09 -1.76
CA LEU A 249 7.31 8.36 -0.53
C LEU A 249 7.68 6.89 -0.62
N ALA A 250 7.31 6.21 -1.72
CA ALA A 250 8.06 5.02 -2.11
C ALA A 250 9.46 5.51 -2.46
N SER A 251 10.48 4.83 -1.96
CA SER A 251 11.87 5.26 -2.17
C SER A 251 12.09 5.57 -3.66
N ASP A 252 12.87 6.61 -3.98
CA ASP A 252 13.22 7.12 -5.32
C ASP A 252 14.00 6.11 -6.19
N GLN A 253 13.79 4.83 -5.90
CA GLN A 253 14.78 3.80 -6.01
C GLN A 253 14.68 2.95 -7.26
N PHE A 254 13.92 3.32 -8.30
CA PHE A 254 14.40 2.91 -9.63
C PHE A 254 15.84 3.44 -9.88
N ALA A 255 16.25 4.56 -9.24
CA ALA A 255 17.62 5.11 -9.32
C ALA A 255 18.55 4.80 -8.12
N LYS A 256 18.00 4.48 -6.94
CA LYS A 256 18.72 4.25 -5.67
C LYS A 256 18.48 2.88 -5.00
N ARG A 257 17.77 1.91 -5.61
CA ARG A 257 17.66 0.47 -5.17
C ARG A 257 19.04 -0.20 -5.08
N ALA A 258 20.06 0.52 -5.55
CA ALA A 258 21.46 0.17 -5.63
C ALA A 258 22.35 0.62 -4.46
N LYS A 259 21.85 1.22 -3.37
CA LYS A 259 22.69 1.30 -2.17
C LYS A 259 22.80 -0.10 -1.58
N ILE A 260 23.98 -0.70 -1.74
CA ILE A 260 24.41 -1.91 -1.03
C ILE A 260 24.22 -1.59 0.45
N PRO A 261 23.26 -2.24 1.12
CA PRO A 261 23.17 -2.07 2.55
C PRO A 261 24.45 -2.62 3.18
N THR A 262 25.04 -1.86 4.10
CA THR A 262 26.34 -2.17 4.69
C THR A 262 26.09 -3.22 5.77
N PRO A 263 26.58 -4.47 5.65
CA PRO A 263 26.18 -5.62 6.49
C PRO A 263 26.46 -5.49 7.99
N GLU A 264 27.02 -4.37 8.44
CA GLU A 264 27.75 -4.26 9.69
C GLU A 264 26.87 -4.17 10.95
N ASN A 265 25.54 -4.28 10.86
CA ASN A 265 24.65 -4.12 12.02
C ASN A 265 23.47 -5.12 12.10
N ALA A 266 23.53 -6.27 11.42
CA ALA A 266 22.55 -7.33 11.72
C ALA A 266 22.89 -7.98 13.07
N PRO A 267 21.95 -8.11 14.01
CA PRO A 267 22.21 -8.77 15.29
C PRO A 267 22.55 -10.27 15.07
N ASP A 268 23.45 -10.81 15.90
CA ASP A 268 24.03 -12.15 15.80
C ASP A 268 23.01 -13.31 15.95
N ASP A 269 21.77 -13.03 16.37
CA ASP A 269 20.70 -14.01 16.65
C ASP A 269 19.69 -14.20 15.50
N ARG A 270 20.04 -13.68 14.34
CA ARG A 270 19.22 -13.70 13.14
C ARG A 270 19.01 -15.11 12.57
N ILE A 271 17.74 -15.48 12.37
CA ILE A 271 17.34 -16.72 11.69
C ILE A 271 16.56 -16.32 10.44
N ASP A 272 17.14 -16.48 9.25
CA ASP A 272 16.39 -16.46 7.99
C ASP A 272 16.12 -17.89 7.54
N ASP A 273 15.14 -18.11 6.67
CA ASP A 273 15.09 -19.36 5.91
C ASP A 273 15.95 -19.26 4.65
N ASP A 274 17.25 -19.43 4.82
CA ASP A 274 18.23 -19.48 3.71
C ASP A 274 18.45 -20.90 3.17
N THR A 275 17.61 -21.86 3.57
CA THR A 275 17.69 -23.26 3.16
C THR A 275 17.73 -23.39 1.64
N ASP A 276 18.75 -24.10 1.12
CA ASP A 276 18.74 -24.63 -0.25
C ASP A 276 17.86 -25.88 -0.35
N TYR A 277 16.55 -25.67 -0.55
CA TYR A 277 15.55 -26.71 -0.76
C TYR A 277 15.81 -27.54 -2.03
N VAL A 278 16.49 -26.98 -3.03
CA VAL A 278 16.85 -27.73 -4.24
C VAL A 278 17.93 -28.75 -3.92
N ALA A 279 18.98 -28.36 -3.21
CA ALA A 279 20.03 -29.26 -2.75
C ALA A 279 19.50 -30.29 -1.74
N ARG A 280 18.62 -29.86 -0.82
CA ARG A 280 18.08 -30.70 0.26
C ARG A 280 17.01 -31.69 -0.23
N ASP A 281 16.02 -31.18 -0.94
CA ASP A 281 14.76 -31.89 -1.25
C ASP A 281 14.53 -32.09 -2.76
N GLY A 282 15.33 -31.44 -3.62
CA GLY A 282 15.15 -31.46 -5.07
C GLY A 282 13.92 -30.68 -5.55
N VAL A 283 13.37 -29.78 -4.73
CA VAL A 283 12.18 -28.97 -5.03
C VAL A 283 12.22 -27.67 -4.22
N PHE A 284 11.67 -26.58 -4.75
CA PHE A 284 11.46 -25.32 -4.00
C PHE A 284 10.08 -24.72 -4.27
N TYR A 285 9.75 -23.63 -3.56
CA TYR A 285 8.37 -23.16 -3.36
C TYR A 285 8.25 -21.63 -3.50
N PRO A 286 7.06 -21.07 -3.80
CA PRO A 286 6.75 -19.68 -3.52
C PRO A 286 7.10 -19.35 -2.07
N GLY A 287 7.74 -18.21 -1.83
CA GLY A 287 8.18 -17.84 -0.48
C GLY A 287 9.66 -18.16 -0.18
N SER A 288 10.25 -19.12 -0.88
CA SER A 288 11.65 -19.53 -0.63
C SER A 288 12.67 -18.53 -1.16
N MET A 289 13.87 -18.52 -0.56
CA MET A 289 14.97 -17.64 -0.97
C MET A 289 15.51 -18.03 -2.36
N ILE A 290 15.52 -17.04 -3.26
CA ILE A 290 16.27 -17.03 -4.52
C ILE A 290 17.27 -15.88 -4.52
N SER A 291 18.31 -15.93 -5.34
CA SER A 291 19.37 -14.90 -5.36
C SER A 291 19.93 -14.64 -6.74
N SER A 292 20.39 -13.40 -6.94
CA SER A 292 21.40 -13.08 -7.94
C SER A 292 22.79 -13.33 -7.33
N ALA A 293 23.70 -13.89 -8.11
CA ALA A 293 25.06 -14.13 -7.66
C ALA A 293 26.06 -13.74 -8.75
N TRP A 294 27.21 -13.25 -8.33
CA TRP A 294 28.31 -12.92 -9.22
C TRP A 294 29.63 -13.47 -8.65
N LYS A 295 30.36 -14.23 -9.48
CA LYS A 295 31.63 -14.86 -9.09
C LYS A 295 31.52 -15.69 -7.80
N GLY A 296 30.41 -16.40 -7.62
CA GLY A 296 30.16 -17.28 -6.48
C GLY A 296 29.74 -16.56 -5.19
N ASN A 297 29.47 -15.26 -5.22
CA ASN A 297 28.94 -14.52 -4.07
C ASN A 297 27.51 -14.08 -4.35
N ILE A 298 26.63 -14.22 -3.35
CA ILE A 298 25.30 -13.62 -3.37
C ILE A 298 25.45 -12.11 -3.44
N GLU A 299 24.83 -11.49 -4.45
CA GLU A 299 24.75 -10.03 -4.58
C GLU A 299 23.45 -9.52 -3.94
N PHE A 300 22.33 -10.15 -4.30
CA PHE A 300 21.01 -9.82 -3.76
C PHE A 300 20.14 -11.07 -3.64
N SER A 301 19.21 -11.05 -2.69
CA SER A 301 18.27 -12.15 -2.47
C SER A 301 16.82 -11.66 -2.61
N ALA A 302 15.93 -12.57 -2.98
CA ALA A 302 14.51 -12.31 -3.02
C ALA A 302 13.71 -13.56 -2.70
N THR A 303 12.42 -13.36 -2.53
CA THR A 303 11.43 -14.41 -2.42
C THR A 303 11.06 -14.90 -3.81
N ALA A 304 11.08 -16.22 -4.00
CA ALA A 304 10.55 -16.86 -5.20
C ALA A 304 9.06 -16.52 -5.35
N GLY A 305 8.66 -16.11 -6.55
CA GLY A 305 7.27 -15.84 -6.87
C GLY A 305 6.47 -17.11 -7.12
N ILE A 306 5.63 -17.09 -8.15
CA ILE A 306 4.81 -18.24 -8.56
C ILE A 306 5.18 -18.72 -9.95
N LEU A 307 4.81 -19.96 -10.24
CA LEU A 307 4.93 -20.51 -11.58
C LEU A 307 3.71 -20.14 -12.41
N ILE A 308 3.96 -19.51 -13.55
CA ILE A 308 2.95 -19.09 -14.52
C ILE A 308 3.19 -19.77 -15.87
N GLU A 309 2.15 -19.89 -16.68
CA GLU A 309 2.21 -20.46 -18.02
C GLU A 309 1.54 -19.61 -19.09
N ARG A 310 2.06 -19.74 -20.30
CA ARG A 310 1.49 -19.17 -21.52
C ARG A 310 1.92 -20.01 -22.70
N ASN A 311 0.97 -20.49 -23.51
CA ASN A 311 1.24 -21.26 -24.73
C ASN A 311 2.20 -22.45 -24.50
N GLY A 312 2.01 -23.20 -23.40
CA GLY A 312 2.84 -24.35 -23.03
C GLY A 312 4.23 -23.99 -22.48
N GLN A 313 4.56 -22.71 -22.36
CA GLN A 313 5.80 -22.25 -21.72
C GLN A 313 5.54 -21.89 -20.27
N GLN A 314 6.37 -22.39 -19.36
CA GLN A 314 6.32 -22.05 -17.94
C GLN A 314 7.42 -21.07 -17.55
N ARG A 315 7.12 -20.14 -16.66
CA ARG A 315 8.06 -19.17 -16.09
C ARG A 315 7.82 -19.02 -14.60
N LEU A 316 8.89 -18.88 -13.83
CA LEU A 316 8.82 -18.45 -12.43
C LEU A 316 8.87 -16.92 -12.39
N THR A 317 7.98 -16.29 -11.63
CA THR A 317 8.05 -14.84 -11.37
C THR A 317 9.07 -14.54 -10.26
N CYS A 318 9.79 -13.44 -10.39
CA CYS A 318 10.66 -12.90 -9.35
C CYS A 318 10.81 -11.39 -9.50
N SER A 319 11.48 -10.72 -8.56
CA SER A 319 11.73 -9.28 -8.64
C SER A 319 12.92 -8.95 -9.55
N TRP A 320 12.74 -8.05 -10.52
CA TRP A 320 13.76 -7.73 -11.53
C TRP A 320 14.96 -6.96 -10.98
N HIS A 321 14.75 -6.03 -10.05
CA HIS A 321 15.81 -5.13 -9.56
C HIS A 321 16.99 -5.84 -8.88
N LEU A 322 16.85 -7.10 -8.50
CA LEU A 322 17.96 -7.96 -8.05
C LEU A 322 19.11 -8.03 -9.08
N TRP A 323 18.77 -7.80 -10.35
CA TRP A 323 19.70 -7.81 -11.46
C TRP A 323 19.93 -6.41 -12.03
N ASP A 324 19.35 -5.32 -11.53
CA ASP A 324 19.47 -3.99 -12.17
C ASP A 324 20.93 -3.56 -12.39
N LYS A 325 21.81 -3.78 -11.39
CA LYS A 325 23.24 -3.46 -11.50
C LYS A 325 23.95 -4.31 -12.56
N LEU A 326 23.66 -5.61 -12.56
CA LEU A 326 24.27 -6.56 -13.48
C LEU A 326 23.73 -6.35 -14.92
N ALA A 327 22.43 -6.10 -15.03
CA ALA A 327 21.72 -5.80 -16.26
C ALA A 327 22.11 -4.46 -16.86
N ALA A 328 22.45 -3.43 -16.08
CA ALA A 328 22.80 -2.11 -16.61
C ALA A 328 23.90 -2.16 -17.70
N LYS A 329 24.82 -3.12 -17.61
CA LYS A 329 25.91 -3.32 -18.57
C LYS A 329 25.62 -4.38 -19.63
N HIS A 330 24.62 -5.24 -19.40
CA HIS A 330 24.36 -6.45 -20.18
C HIS A 330 22.89 -6.62 -20.57
N ARG A 331 22.07 -5.57 -20.48
CA ARG A 331 20.61 -5.64 -20.72
C ARG A 331 20.28 -6.13 -22.13
N ALA A 332 21.10 -5.79 -23.11
CA ALA A 332 20.94 -6.23 -24.50
C ALA A 332 21.11 -7.74 -24.69
N THR A 333 21.68 -8.46 -23.71
CA THR A 333 21.89 -9.91 -23.77
C THR A 333 20.84 -10.69 -22.98
N LEU A 334 19.84 -10.02 -22.39
CA LEU A 334 18.74 -10.68 -21.67
C LEU A 334 18.01 -11.68 -22.57
N GLY A 335 17.81 -12.90 -22.08
CA GLY A 335 17.17 -13.99 -22.82
C GLY A 335 18.00 -14.58 -23.97
N SER A 336 19.24 -14.10 -24.17
CA SER A 336 20.15 -14.69 -25.16
C SER A 336 20.78 -16.00 -24.66
N ASP A 337 21.25 -16.81 -25.61
CA ASP A 337 21.96 -18.06 -25.31
C ASP A 337 23.44 -17.87 -24.97
N ASP A 338 23.93 -16.63 -24.95
CA ASP A 338 25.31 -16.27 -24.66
C ASP A 338 25.74 -16.77 -23.26
N PRO A 339 26.92 -17.41 -23.11
CA PRO A 339 27.37 -17.94 -21.83
C PRO A 339 27.49 -16.88 -20.72
N LEU A 340 27.96 -15.68 -21.05
CA LEU A 340 28.08 -14.59 -20.09
C LEU A 340 26.69 -14.05 -19.70
N ALA A 341 25.76 -13.96 -20.66
CA ALA A 341 24.37 -13.62 -20.35
C ALA A 341 23.73 -14.63 -19.39
N LYS A 342 23.93 -15.93 -19.65
CA LYS A 342 23.46 -16.99 -18.75
C LYS A 342 24.08 -16.87 -17.37
N GLU A 343 25.39 -16.64 -17.27
CA GLU A 343 26.06 -16.43 -15.97
C GLU A 343 25.46 -15.24 -15.20
N ILE A 344 25.27 -14.10 -15.87
CA ILE A 344 24.74 -12.87 -15.26
C ILE A 344 23.30 -13.02 -14.79
N PHE A 345 22.45 -13.62 -15.62
CA PHE A 345 21.01 -13.72 -15.38
C PHE A 345 20.60 -15.04 -14.73
N THR A 346 21.55 -15.86 -14.27
CA THR A 346 21.23 -17.07 -13.51
C THR A 346 20.57 -16.69 -12.19
N VAL A 347 19.54 -17.44 -11.84
CA VAL A 347 18.85 -17.40 -10.57
C VAL A 347 19.30 -18.61 -9.76
N TYR A 348 19.69 -18.35 -8.51
CA TYR A 348 20.13 -19.37 -7.57
C TYR A 348 19.12 -19.52 -6.44
N GLN A 349 19.09 -20.69 -5.79
CA GLN A 349 18.23 -20.97 -4.64
C GLN A 349 19.09 -21.27 -3.42
N GLY A 350 18.69 -20.71 -2.26
CA GLY A 350 19.34 -20.93 -0.97
C GLY A 350 20.77 -20.38 -0.84
N ASP A 351 21.37 -20.65 0.32
CA ASP A 351 22.73 -20.26 0.69
C ASP A 351 23.81 -21.03 -0.09
N THR A 352 23.55 -22.28 -0.48
CA THR A 352 24.50 -23.08 -1.27
C THR A 352 24.49 -22.78 -2.76
N LEU A 353 23.67 -21.82 -3.21
CA LEU A 353 23.60 -21.33 -4.58
C LEU A 353 23.31 -22.43 -5.62
N SER A 354 22.26 -23.24 -5.42
CA SER A 354 21.80 -24.16 -6.46
C SER A 354 21.23 -23.38 -7.66
N PRO A 355 21.76 -23.53 -8.90
CA PRO A 355 21.23 -22.83 -10.06
C PRO A 355 19.86 -23.40 -10.45
N VAL A 356 18.83 -22.56 -10.46
CA VAL A 356 17.44 -23.00 -10.73
C VAL A 356 16.91 -22.55 -12.09
N GLY A 357 17.48 -21.51 -12.68
CA GLY A 357 17.04 -21.02 -13.98
C GLY A 357 17.74 -19.74 -14.41
N VAL A 358 17.27 -19.16 -15.51
CA VAL A 358 17.82 -17.93 -16.09
C VAL A 358 16.70 -16.94 -16.37
N ILE A 359 16.91 -15.67 -16.07
CA ILE A 359 15.96 -14.61 -16.45
C ILE A 359 15.98 -14.42 -17.95
N VAL A 360 14.80 -14.48 -18.55
CA VAL A 360 14.64 -14.34 -20.00
C VAL A 360 13.86 -13.11 -20.41
N GLU A 361 13.11 -12.50 -19.48
CA GLU A 361 12.21 -11.40 -19.80
C GLU A 361 11.95 -10.54 -18.55
N ARG A 362 11.82 -9.23 -18.74
CA ARG A 362 11.24 -8.28 -17.79
C ARG A 362 9.86 -7.89 -18.31
N VAL A 363 8.86 -7.87 -17.43
CA VAL A 363 7.48 -7.58 -17.78
C VAL A 363 7.28 -6.06 -17.92
N GLY A 364 7.27 -5.56 -19.15
CA GLY A 364 7.05 -4.14 -19.44
C GLY A 364 8.00 -3.23 -18.64
N GLN A 365 7.43 -2.23 -17.96
CA GLN A 365 8.16 -1.34 -17.04
C GLN A 365 8.06 -1.75 -15.57
N THR A 366 7.38 -2.85 -15.26
CA THR A 366 7.26 -3.37 -13.87
C THR A 366 8.61 -3.86 -13.35
N ASP A 367 8.65 -4.16 -12.06
CA ASP A 367 9.77 -4.83 -11.41
C ASP A 367 9.58 -6.36 -11.35
N ILE A 368 8.82 -6.92 -12.31
CA ILE A 368 8.60 -8.36 -12.43
C ILE A 368 9.52 -8.93 -13.52
N ALA A 369 10.30 -9.93 -13.15
CA ALA A 369 11.14 -10.72 -14.04
C ALA A 369 10.60 -12.14 -14.20
N LEU A 370 10.80 -12.71 -15.40
CA LEU A 370 10.39 -14.06 -15.74
C LEU A 370 11.62 -14.96 -15.90
N VAL A 371 11.67 -16.00 -15.08
CA VAL A 371 12.74 -16.99 -15.05
C VAL A 371 12.31 -18.22 -15.82
N LYS A 372 13.14 -18.65 -16.78
CA LYS A 372 13.04 -19.99 -17.36
C LYS A 372 13.82 -20.96 -16.48
N LEU A 373 13.13 -21.91 -15.85
CA LEU A 373 13.77 -22.93 -15.03
C LEU A 373 14.66 -23.86 -15.88
N HIS A 374 15.73 -24.36 -15.28
CA HIS A 374 16.58 -25.39 -15.89
C HIS A 374 15.86 -26.74 -15.95
N ASP A 375 16.26 -27.59 -16.90
CA ASP A 375 15.72 -28.93 -17.04
C ASP A 375 15.97 -29.75 -15.76
N GLY A 376 14.93 -30.44 -15.27
CA GLY A 376 14.99 -31.27 -14.06
C GLY A 376 14.78 -30.52 -12.75
N ILE A 377 14.79 -29.17 -12.75
CA ILE A 377 14.44 -28.37 -11.57
C ILE A 377 12.94 -28.47 -11.32
N LYS A 378 12.57 -28.90 -10.10
CA LYS A 378 11.17 -28.99 -9.69
C LYS A 378 10.79 -27.77 -8.86
N PHE A 379 9.66 -27.17 -9.23
CA PHE A 379 9.02 -26.12 -8.45
C PHE A 379 7.62 -26.57 -8.07
N ARG A 380 7.26 -26.49 -6.79
CA ARG A 380 5.91 -26.77 -6.34
C ARG A 380 5.19 -25.44 -6.13
N ASN A 381 4.16 -25.19 -6.93
CA ASN A 381 3.39 -23.95 -6.90
C ASN A 381 2.40 -23.95 -5.71
N GLU A 382 2.93 -24.00 -4.50
CA GLU A 382 2.23 -24.02 -3.21
C GLU A 382 3.19 -23.47 -2.15
N SER A 383 2.75 -22.49 -1.36
CA SER A 383 3.59 -21.90 -0.32
C SER A 383 3.82 -22.88 0.83
N LEU A 384 5.06 -22.92 1.32
CA LEU A 384 5.54 -23.90 2.27
C LEU A 384 4.85 -23.75 3.64
N GLY A 385 4.11 -24.77 4.08
CA GLY A 385 3.50 -24.78 5.42
C GLY A 385 2.37 -23.76 5.63
N SER A 386 1.93 -23.07 4.59
CA SER A 386 0.88 -22.06 4.66
C SER A 386 -0.46 -22.54 4.09
N GLY A 387 -0.43 -23.54 3.22
CA GLY A 387 -1.62 -24.03 2.52
C GLY A 387 -2.10 -23.08 1.42
N PHE A 388 -1.39 -21.98 1.15
CA PHE A 388 -1.70 -21.10 0.04
C PHE A 388 -1.27 -21.75 -1.28
N VAL A 389 -2.27 -22.03 -2.12
CA VAL A 389 -2.08 -22.54 -3.47
C VAL A 389 -2.53 -21.46 -4.45
N PRO A 390 -1.63 -20.85 -5.23
CA PRO A 390 -2.02 -19.96 -6.31
C PRO A 390 -2.84 -20.74 -7.35
N ARG A 391 -3.96 -20.18 -7.79
CA ARG A 391 -4.87 -20.79 -8.78
C ARG A 391 -5.20 -19.86 -9.93
N CYS A 392 -5.24 -18.55 -9.69
CA CYS A 392 -5.49 -17.55 -10.73
C CYS A 392 -4.81 -16.23 -10.41
N LEU A 393 -4.52 -15.46 -11.47
CA LEU A 393 -4.09 -14.08 -11.37
C LEU A 393 -5.35 -13.20 -11.27
N ALA A 394 -5.39 -12.29 -10.30
CA ALA A 394 -6.45 -11.30 -10.16
C ALA A 394 -6.01 -9.94 -10.71
N PRO A 395 -6.81 -9.26 -11.54
CA PRO A 395 -6.45 -7.95 -12.07
C PRO A 395 -6.53 -6.85 -11.00
N GLY A 396 -5.79 -5.76 -11.25
CA GLY A 396 -5.81 -4.47 -10.56
C GLY A 396 -7.22 -4.04 -10.16
N SER A 397 -8.08 -4.03 -11.18
CA SER A 397 -9.47 -3.61 -11.13
C SER A 397 -10.40 -4.53 -10.32
N ASP A 398 -9.95 -5.70 -9.86
CA ASP A 398 -10.71 -6.58 -8.95
C ASP A 398 -10.28 -6.45 -7.49
N VAL A 399 -9.28 -5.62 -7.20
CA VAL A 399 -8.91 -5.30 -5.82
C VAL A 399 -9.77 -4.14 -5.32
N ARG A 400 -10.22 -4.29 -4.08
CA ARG A 400 -11.06 -3.31 -3.40
C ARG A 400 -10.33 -2.75 -2.19
N TYR A 401 -10.78 -1.58 -1.79
CA TYR A 401 -10.37 -0.97 -0.54
C TYR A 401 -10.66 -1.94 0.62
N LEU A 402 -9.67 -2.14 1.48
CA LEU A 402 -9.65 -3.05 2.63
C LEU A 402 -9.73 -4.56 2.32
N ASP A 403 -9.57 -4.97 1.07
CA ASP A 403 -9.20 -6.36 0.79
C ASP A 403 -7.94 -6.72 1.60
N GLN A 404 -7.93 -7.92 2.19
CA GLN A 404 -6.78 -8.40 2.94
C GLN A 404 -5.99 -9.43 2.12
N PHE A 405 -4.68 -9.40 2.30
CA PHE A 405 -3.72 -10.24 1.62
C PHE A 405 -2.76 -10.84 2.62
N VAL A 406 -2.30 -12.05 2.34
CA VAL A 406 -1.19 -12.67 3.05
C VAL A 406 0.00 -12.74 2.11
N ILE A 407 1.15 -12.38 2.66
CA ILE A 407 2.46 -12.66 2.07
C ILE A 407 3.14 -13.75 2.89
N ASP A 408 4.06 -14.48 2.29
CA ASP A 408 4.92 -15.44 2.97
C ASP A 408 6.32 -15.31 2.38
N SER A 409 7.27 -14.78 3.16
CA SER A 409 8.64 -14.51 2.71
C SER A 409 9.66 -15.22 3.59
N PHE A 410 10.79 -15.61 2.98
CA PHE A 410 11.90 -16.24 3.70
C PHE A 410 12.52 -15.35 4.80
N THR A 411 12.30 -14.03 4.74
CA THR A 411 12.82 -13.06 5.72
C THR A 411 11.85 -12.67 6.81
N THR A 412 10.55 -12.70 6.54
CA THR A 412 9.55 -12.14 7.46
C THR A 412 8.52 -13.17 7.91
N GLY A 413 8.55 -14.36 7.31
CA GLY A 413 7.46 -15.31 7.39
C GLY A 413 6.17 -14.72 6.85
N LYS A 414 5.06 -15.15 7.46
CA LYS A 414 3.71 -14.74 7.06
C LYS A 414 3.37 -13.37 7.62
N GLN A 415 2.81 -12.50 6.79
CA GLN A 415 2.24 -11.23 7.23
C GLN A 415 0.87 -11.01 6.60
N LEU A 416 -0.01 -10.34 7.36
CA LEU A 416 -1.31 -9.88 6.89
C LEU A 416 -1.22 -8.42 6.47
N LEU A 417 -1.80 -8.12 5.32
CA LEU A 417 -1.78 -6.83 4.67
C LEU A 417 -3.20 -6.40 4.33
N ALA A 418 -3.53 -5.12 4.43
CA ALA A 418 -4.80 -4.56 3.97
C ALA A 418 -4.57 -3.57 2.84
N GLN A 419 -5.30 -3.66 1.74
CA GLN A 419 -5.24 -2.66 0.67
C GLN A 419 -5.84 -1.34 1.15
N VAL A 420 -5.05 -0.28 1.16
CA VAL A 420 -5.49 1.06 1.61
C VAL A 420 -5.46 2.10 0.50
N GLY A 421 -4.81 1.82 -0.63
CA GLY A 421 -4.68 2.82 -1.67
C GLY A 421 -3.95 2.37 -2.93
N VAL A 422 -3.66 3.30 -3.82
CA VAL A 422 -2.86 3.04 -5.03
C VAL A 422 -1.87 4.18 -5.23
N LYS A 423 -0.66 3.85 -5.68
CA LYS A 423 0.36 4.81 -6.10
C LYS A 423 0.51 4.75 -7.60
N VAL A 424 0.63 5.92 -8.23
CA VAL A 424 0.99 6.08 -9.63
C VAL A 424 2.24 6.93 -9.72
N GLN A 425 3.31 6.36 -10.27
CA GLN A 425 4.47 7.17 -10.64
C GLN A 425 4.15 7.96 -11.91
N VAL A 426 4.45 9.26 -11.90
CA VAL A 426 4.29 10.14 -13.05
C VAL A 426 5.68 10.44 -13.57
N ALA A 427 6.17 9.61 -14.51
CA ALA A 427 7.46 9.83 -15.14
C ALA A 427 7.28 10.33 -16.59
N ARG A 428 8.09 11.33 -16.96
CA ARG A 428 8.19 11.86 -18.32
C ARG A 428 9.26 11.08 -19.09
N LEU A 429 9.01 10.69 -20.33
CA LEU A 429 10.07 10.17 -21.19
C LEU A 429 11.08 11.28 -21.52
N PRO A 430 12.41 11.00 -21.42
CA PRO A 430 13.42 11.97 -21.83
C PRO A 430 13.25 12.38 -23.30
N GLY A 431 13.18 13.69 -23.58
CA GLY A 431 13.17 14.24 -24.95
C GLY A 431 11.83 14.81 -25.44
N THR A 432 10.78 14.86 -24.62
CA THR A 432 9.53 15.57 -24.94
C THR A 432 9.52 16.93 -24.22
N GLU A 433 9.71 18.02 -24.99
CA GLU A 433 9.55 19.39 -24.46
C GLU A 433 8.06 19.73 -24.35
N HIS A 434 7.67 20.31 -23.21
CA HIS A 434 6.32 20.82 -23.01
C HIS A 434 6.26 22.25 -23.59
N PRO A 435 5.30 22.61 -24.45
CA PRO A 435 5.04 24.03 -24.74
C PRO A 435 4.50 24.69 -23.47
N ASP A 436 5.17 25.74 -22.96
CA ASP A 436 4.85 26.41 -21.69
C ASP A 436 3.34 26.64 -21.49
N ILE A 437 2.73 26.02 -20.47
CA ILE A 437 1.31 26.24 -20.06
C ILE A 437 1.23 27.52 -19.23
N VAL A 438 1.59 28.65 -19.83
CA VAL A 438 1.25 29.96 -19.27
C VAL A 438 0.50 30.77 -20.32
N THR A 439 -0.56 30.20 -20.89
CA THR A 439 -1.77 30.94 -21.32
C THR A 439 -2.87 29.96 -21.77
N PRO A 440 -3.97 29.80 -21.02
CA PRO A 440 -5.17 29.20 -21.58
C PRO A 440 -5.89 30.29 -22.39
N ALA A 441 -5.86 30.17 -23.72
CA ALA A 441 -6.80 30.87 -24.58
C ALA A 441 -7.52 29.81 -25.41
N ASN A 442 -8.41 29.08 -24.73
CA ASN A 442 -9.28 28.04 -25.27
C ASN A 442 -8.53 26.77 -25.72
N ASN A 443 -8.81 25.66 -25.04
CA ASN A 443 -9.19 24.41 -25.71
C ASN A 443 -9.50 23.33 -24.67
N ASP A 444 -10.78 22.94 -24.64
CA ASP A 444 -11.33 21.69 -24.08
C ASP A 444 -10.79 20.43 -24.78
N GLU A 445 -9.64 20.47 -25.44
CA GLU A 445 -9.15 19.37 -26.28
C GLU A 445 -7.83 18.78 -25.75
N CYS A 446 -8.02 17.65 -25.07
CA CYS A 446 -7.11 16.52 -24.88
C CYS A 446 -5.84 16.76 -24.06
N LEU A 447 -5.96 16.45 -22.76
CA LEU A 447 -4.89 15.77 -22.03
C LEU A 447 -5.19 14.26 -21.92
N PRO A 448 -4.17 13.39 -22.01
CA PRO A 448 -2.73 13.71 -22.06
C PRO A 448 -2.35 14.45 -23.36
N VAL A 449 -1.40 15.40 -23.26
CA VAL A 449 -0.95 16.22 -24.39
C VAL A 449 -0.62 15.27 -25.55
N PRO A 450 -1.25 15.41 -26.72
CA PRO A 450 -0.95 14.55 -27.86
C PRO A 450 0.57 14.58 -28.16
N GLY A 451 1.22 13.41 -28.09
CA GLY A 451 2.66 13.27 -28.34
C GLY A 451 3.57 13.23 -27.10
N VAL A 452 3.05 13.40 -25.88
CA VAL A 452 3.79 13.15 -24.64
C VAL A 452 3.47 11.75 -24.12
N GLU A 453 4.45 10.85 -24.16
CA GLU A 453 4.34 9.52 -23.57
C GLU A 453 4.65 9.58 -22.07
N TYR A 454 3.61 9.38 -21.25
CA TYR A 454 3.71 9.25 -19.81
C TYR A 454 3.96 7.79 -19.43
N ILE A 455 4.94 7.51 -18.57
CA ILE A 455 5.13 6.17 -18.01
C ILE A 455 4.33 6.08 -16.71
N HIS A 456 3.39 5.14 -16.67
CA HIS A 456 2.63 4.80 -15.47
C HIS A 456 3.13 3.48 -14.89
N VAL A 457 3.64 3.53 -13.66
CA VAL A 457 3.82 2.33 -12.82
C VAL A 457 2.78 2.45 -11.71
N SER A 458 1.84 1.52 -11.67
CA SER A 458 0.82 1.44 -10.62
C SER A 458 1.23 0.41 -9.58
N GLN A 459 1.17 0.81 -8.30
CA GLN A 459 1.45 -0.05 -7.17
C GLN A 459 0.29 -0.02 -6.19
N GLY A 460 -0.15 -1.20 -5.73
CA GLY A 460 -1.07 -1.28 -4.60
C GLY A 460 -0.38 -0.75 -3.34
N ILE A 461 -1.10 0.03 -2.53
CA ILE A 461 -0.63 0.46 -1.21
C ILE A 461 -1.31 -0.42 -0.19
N HIS A 462 -0.51 -1.12 0.59
CA HIS A 462 -0.94 -2.04 1.62
C HIS A 462 -0.50 -1.56 2.99
N SER A 463 -1.34 -1.78 4.00
CA SER A 463 -0.97 -1.54 5.39
C SER A 463 -0.78 -2.81 6.19
N THR A 464 0.21 -2.79 7.06
CA THR A 464 0.53 -3.84 8.03
C THR A 464 0.34 -3.32 9.46
N GLN A 465 0.01 -4.21 10.40
CA GLN A 465 -0.19 -3.89 11.82
C GLN A 465 1.12 -3.52 12.54
N GLU A 466 2.27 -3.99 12.02
CA GLU A 466 3.62 -3.59 12.47
C GLU A 466 4.73 -4.16 11.55
N LEU A 467 5.96 -3.63 11.72
CA LEU A 467 7.22 -4.11 11.12
C LEU A 467 7.96 -5.13 11.99
N GLU A 468 7.49 -5.43 13.21
CA GLU A 468 7.99 -6.61 13.94
C GLU A 468 7.51 -7.86 13.21
N MET A 469 8.34 -8.24 12.25
CA MET A 469 8.46 -9.59 11.73
C MET A 469 8.34 -10.54 12.91
N THR A 470 7.46 -11.52 12.75
CA THR A 470 7.19 -12.62 13.69
C THR A 470 8.46 -13.15 14.35
N ASP A 471 8.31 -13.84 15.47
CA ASP A 471 9.31 -14.26 16.47
C ASP A 471 10.57 -15.02 16.01
N LYS A 472 10.85 -15.13 14.70
CA LYS A 472 12.14 -15.35 13.98
C LYS A 472 11.84 -15.57 12.49
N PRO A 473 11.77 -14.51 11.65
CA PRO A 473 12.97 -14.15 10.91
C PRO A 473 13.22 -12.65 10.74
N TYR A 474 14.48 -12.29 10.42
CA TYR A 474 14.97 -10.91 10.30
C TYR A 474 15.20 -10.52 8.83
N ILE A 475 15.14 -9.22 8.54
CA ILE A 475 15.30 -8.69 7.17
C ILE A 475 16.78 -8.66 6.74
N ARG A 476 17.07 -9.17 5.54
CA ARG A 476 18.41 -9.08 4.93
C ARG A 476 18.52 -7.72 4.32
N ASP A 477 19.57 -7.03 4.70
CA ASP A 477 20.19 -5.96 3.95
C ASP A 477 20.49 -6.53 2.55
N SER A 478 19.48 -6.62 1.66
CA SER A 478 19.46 -7.14 0.27
C SER A 478 18.31 -8.10 -0.09
N ALA A 479 17.43 -8.48 0.84
CA ALA A 479 16.27 -9.31 0.52
C ALA A 479 15.19 -8.52 -0.25
N CYS A 480 14.30 -9.17 -1.00
CA CYS A 480 13.19 -8.51 -1.69
C CYS A 480 12.03 -9.45 -2.03
N GLY A 481 10.81 -8.94 -2.27
CA GLY A 481 9.78 -9.77 -2.87
C GLY A 481 8.85 -10.46 -1.87
N SER A 482 7.55 -10.53 -2.15
CA SER A 482 6.68 -11.64 -1.80
C SER A 482 5.40 -11.58 -2.63
N VAL A 483 4.80 -12.73 -2.95
CA VAL A 483 3.52 -12.79 -3.65
C VAL A 483 2.39 -12.44 -2.69
N LEU A 484 1.43 -11.65 -3.16
CA LEU A 484 0.23 -11.30 -2.39
C LEU A 484 -0.90 -12.30 -2.68
N PHE A 485 -1.22 -13.14 -1.71
CA PHE A 485 -2.36 -14.05 -1.74
C PHE A 485 -3.57 -13.38 -1.12
N ARG A 486 -4.70 -13.31 -1.81
CA ARG A 486 -5.91 -12.73 -1.23
C ARG A 486 -6.43 -13.63 -0.09
N SER A 487 -6.57 -13.06 1.10
CA SER A 487 -7.06 -13.73 2.30
C SER A 487 -8.41 -13.19 2.76
N TYR A 488 -8.87 -12.05 2.25
CA TYR A 488 -10.18 -11.50 2.58
C TYR A 488 -10.65 -10.61 1.44
N ARG A 489 -11.92 -10.74 1.05
CA ARG A 489 -12.45 -10.04 -0.12
C ARG A 489 -13.72 -9.26 0.19
N HIS A 490 -13.70 -7.97 -0.12
CA HIS A 490 -14.86 -7.11 -0.21
C HIS A 490 -15.54 -7.29 -1.57
N ILE A 491 -16.82 -7.66 -1.56
CA ILE A 491 -17.63 -7.91 -2.76
C ILE A 491 -18.75 -6.88 -2.82
N LYS A 492 -18.71 -6.01 -3.83
CA LYS A 492 -19.82 -5.09 -4.13
C LYS A 492 -21.00 -5.92 -4.62
N ASN A 493 -22.16 -5.78 -3.98
CA ASN A 493 -23.35 -6.54 -4.33
C ASN A 493 -24.00 -5.95 -5.59
N PRO A 494 -24.03 -6.66 -6.73
CA PRO A 494 -24.47 -6.08 -8.00
C PRO A 494 -25.99 -5.88 -8.10
N THR A 495 -26.78 -6.42 -7.16
CA THR A 495 -28.25 -6.51 -7.30
C THR A 495 -29.05 -5.82 -6.19
N GLY A 496 -28.44 -5.04 -5.30
CA GLY A 496 -29.16 -4.40 -4.19
C GLY A 496 -28.53 -3.09 -3.71
N PRO A 497 -29.28 -2.28 -2.94
CA PRO A 497 -28.76 -1.04 -2.39
C PRO A 497 -27.66 -1.38 -1.38
N ARG A 498 -26.40 -1.06 -1.75
CA ARG A 498 -25.28 -0.82 -0.84
C ARG A 498 -25.14 -1.80 0.32
N LYS A 499 -25.01 -3.10 0.05
CA LYS A 499 -24.52 -4.04 1.07
C LYS A 499 -23.30 -4.75 0.55
N THR A 500 -22.12 -4.28 0.91
CA THR A 500 -20.87 -4.97 0.60
C THR A 500 -20.87 -6.30 1.34
N ARG A 501 -20.87 -7.40 0.57
CA ARG A 501 -20.71 -8.73 1.16
C ARG A 501 -19.23 -8.95 1.36
N VAL A 502 -18.87 -9.51 2.50
CA VAL A 502 -17.49 -9.88 2.76
C VAL A 502 -17.31 -11.38 2.68
N GLU A 503 -16.31 -11.81 1.91
CA GLU A 503 -15.89 -13.20 1.79
C GLU A 503 -14.74 -13.45 2.76
N GLY A 504 -15.00 -14.27 3.78
CA GLY A 504 -14.05 -14.58 4.84
C GLY A 504 -12.88 -15.46 4.39
N PRO A 505 -11.87 -15.65 5.27
CA PRO A 505 -10.57 -16.20 4.86
C PRO A 505 -10.61 -17.56 4.20
N LYS A 506 -11.38 -18.50 4.74
CA LYS A 506 -11.48 -19.85 4.18
C LYS A 506 -11.89 -19.85 2.70
N ALA A 507 -12.84 -19.00 2.32
CA ALA A 507 -13.36 -18.96 0.96
C ALA A 507 -12.41 -18.19 0.02
N ALA A 508 -11.88 -17.04 0.46
CA ALA A 508 -10.90 -16.27 -0.30
C ALA A 508 -9.60 -17.08 -0.57
N ILE A 509 -9.07 -17.75 0.45
CA ILE A 509 -7.87 -18.60 0.34
C ILE A 509 -8.11 -19.78 -0.61
N ALA A 510 -9.29 -20.40 -0.55
CA ALA A 510 -9.63 -21.52 -1.42
C ALA A 510 -9.62 -21.15 -2.91
N ARG A 511 -9.95 -19.89 -3.25
CA ARG A 511 -9.88 -19.37 -4.62
C ARG A 511 -8.45 -19.21 -5.12
N GLY A 512 -7.46 -19.07 -4.24
CA GLY A 512 -6.05 -19.00 -4.62
C GLY A 512 -5.72 -17.80 -5.49
N GLU A 513 -6.42 -16.68 -5.30
CA GLU A 513 -6.23 -15.44 -6.06
C GLU A 513 -4.91 -14.78 -5.65
N VAL A 514 -4.03 -14.54 -6.63
CA VAL A 514 -2.81 -13.77 -6.43
C VAL A 514 -2.85 -12.47 -7.23
N PHE A 515 -2.48 -11.37 -6.58
CA PHE A 515 -2.65 -10.04 -7.15
C PHE A 515 -1.37 -9.44 -7.74
N GLY A 516 -0.25 -9.72 -7.10
CA GLY A 516 0.96 -8.98 -7.35
C GLY A 516 2.15 -9.52 -6.58
N MET A 517 3.25 -8.79 -6.68
CA MET A 517 4.46 -9.02 -5.93
C MET A 517 4.85 -7.76 -5.18
N MET A 518 5.02 -7.88 -3.88
CA MET A 518 5.50 -6.83 -2.99
C MET A 518 7.02 -6.79 -3.04
N HIS A 519 7.66 -5.61 -3.02
CA HIS A 519 9.12 -5.50 -2.99
C HIS A 519 9.59 -4.98 -1.62
N LEU A 520 10.67 -5.52 -1.04
CA LEU A 520 11.20 -5.15 0.29
C LEU A 520 11.82 -3.74 0.33
N ALA A 521 12.27 -3.20 -0.81
CA ALA A 521 12.72 -1.79 -0.85
C ALA A 521 11.61 -0.81 -0.38
N ASP A 522 10.37 -1.27 -0.37
CA ASP A 522 9.19 -0.54 0.09
C ASP A 522 8.87 -0.77 1.58
N ILE A 523 9.55 -1.71 2.25
CA ILE A 523 9.37 -2.08 3.67
C ILE A 523 10.32 -1.28 4.60
N THR A 524 11.40 -0.70 4.04
CA THR A 524 12.52 -0.15 4.86
C THR A 524 12.55 1.38 4.95
N ASN A 525 11.46 2.10 4.68
CA ASN A 525 11.49 3.56 4.75
C ASN A 525 11.54 4.07 6.20
N ARG A 526 12.77 4.16 6.74
CA ARG A 526 13.15 4.68 8.07
C ARG A 526 12.95 6.20 8.20
N ARG A 527 11.75 6.71 7.91
CA ARG A 527 11.32 8.04 8.37
C ARG A 527 10.29 7.84 9.48
N ALA A 528 10.53 8.49 10.61
CA ALA A 528 9.94 8.22 11.93
C ALA A 528 8.45 8.60 12.09
N TYR A 529 7.61 8.39 11.08
CA TYR A 529 6.20 8.78 11.14
C TYR A 529 5.31 7.63 10.66
N VAL A 530 4.84 7.65 9.42
CA VAL A 530 3.75 6.76 8.93
C VAL A 530 4.15 5.80 7.82
N THR A 531 5.16 6.15 7.02
CA THR A 531 5.59 5.35 5.85
C THR A 531 6.07 3.95 6.24
N GLN A 532 6.31 3.69 7.53
CA GLN A 532 6.61 2.39 8.08
C GLN A 532 5.44 1.39 8.05
N TYR A 533 4.19 1.89 7.93
CA TYR A 533 2.98 1.08 7.86
C TYR A 533 2.42 0.96 6.44
N LEU A 534 3.10 1.52 5.43
CA LEU A 534 2.66 1.48 4.05
C LEU A 534 3.68 0.70 3.23
N ILE A 535 3.21 -0.31 2.50
CA ILE A 535 4.02 -1.15 1.65
C ILE A 535 3.46 -1.11 0.23
N TYR A 536 4.34 -1.07 -0.77
CA TYR A 536 3.97 -0.99 -2.18
C TYR A 536 4.13 -2.34 -2.86
N ALA A 537 3.20 -2.68 -3.75
CA ALA A 537 3.23 -3.94 -4.52
C ALA A 537 2.94 -3.73 -6.00
N ASP A 538 3.74 -4.37 -6.85
CA ASP A 538 3.57 -4.38 -8.30
C ASP A 538 2.44 -5.35 -8.67
N SER A 539 1.47 -4.85 -9.46
CA SER A 539 0.34 -5.66 -9.90
C SER A 539 0.74 -6.70 -10.96
N PHE A 540 0.10 -7.87 -10.92
CA PHE A 540 0.16 -8.89 -11.98
C PHE A 540 -0.76 -8.60 -13.17
N THR A 541 -1.45 -7.45 -13.20
CA THR A 541 -2.28 -7.05 -14.35
C THR A 541 -1.53 -7.12 -15.69
N PRO A 542 -0.28 -6.67 -15.82
CA PRO A 542 0.46 -6.80 -17.08
C PRO A 542 0.68 -8.25 -17.50
N LEU A 543 0.85 -9.18 -16.55
CA LEU A 543 0.95 -10.62 -16.85
C LEU A 543 -0.36 -11.15 -17.44
N ILE A 544 -1.50 -10.75 -16.87
CA ILE A 544 -2.83 -11.12 -17.36
C ILE A 544 -3.03 -10.59 -18.78
N GLN A 545 -2.71 -9.31 -19.02
CA GLN A 545 -2.81 -8.68 -20.34
C GLN A 545 -1.92 -9.36 -21.39
N MET A 546 -0.76 -9.89 -20.97
CA MET A 546 0.15 -10.68 -21.81
C MET A 546 -0.31 -12.13 -22.03
N GLY A 547 -1.42 -12.56 -21.42
CA GLY A 547 -1.99 -13.90 -21.57
C GLY A 547 -1.36 -14.96 -20.67
N TRP A 548 -0.70 -14.58 -19.57
CA TRP A 548 -0.21 -15.53 -18.59
C TRP A 548 -1.32 -16.00 -17.65
N THR A 549 -1.26 -17.27 -17.24
CA THR A 549 -2.11 -17.89 -16.21
C THR A 549 -1.24 -18.57 -15.16
N VAL A 550 -1.81 -18.92 -14.02
CA VAL A 550 -1.10 -19.72 -12.99
C VAL A 550 -0.97 -21.17 -13.46
N VAL A 551 0.19 -21.80 -13.26
CA VAL A 551 0.35 -23.25 -13.49
C VAL A 551 -0.46 -24.01 -12.45
N ALA A 552 -1.43 -24.79 -12.91
CA ALA A 552 -2.25 -25.63 -12.06
C ALA A 552 -1.42 -26.77 -11.42
N LEU A 553 -1.72 -27.10 -10.16
CA LEU A 553 -1.15 -28.29 -9.53
C LEU A 553 -1.68 -29.56 -10.22
N PRO A 554 -0.87 -30.62 -10.37
CA PRO A 554 -1.32 -31.90 -10.90
C PRO A 554 -2.58 -32.40 -10.17
N GLY A 555 -3.67 -32.63 -10.91
CA GLY A 555 -4.95 -33.10 -10.36
C GLY A 555 -5.91 -31.99 -9.90
N SER A 556 -5.55 -30.71 -10.04
CA SER A 556 -6.48 -29.59 -9.86
C SER A 556 -7.06 -29.14 -11.21
N ALA A 557 -8.35 -28.83 -11.25
CA ALA A 557 -8.96 -28.27 -12.46
C ALA A 557 -8.39 -26.85 -12.72
N PRO A 558 -8.02 -26.51 -13.96
CA PRO A 558 -7.61 -25.14 -14.28
C PRO A 558 -8.77 -24.19 -13.98
N THR A 559 -8.50 -23.18 -13.16
CA THR A 559 -9.48 -22.11 -12.92
C THR A 559 -9.18 -21.03 -13.94
N PRO A 560 -10.12 -20.70 -14.87
CA PRO A 560 -9.89 -19.62 -15.82
C PRO A 560 -9.63 -18.30 -15.07
N ASN A 561 -8.81 -17.42 -15.65
CA ASN A 561 -8.63 -16.07 -15.12
C ASN A 561 -10.00 -15.41 -14.94
N VAL A 562 -10.12 -14.56 -13.92
CA VAL A 562 -11.28 -13.66 -13.79
C VAL A 562 -11.27 -12.79 -15.06
N PRO A 563 -12.33 -12.78 -15.87
CA PRO A 563 -12.37 -11.97 -17.08
C PRO A 563 -12.15 -10.49 -16.71
N VAL A 564 -11.30 -9.82 -17.49
CA VAL A 564 -10.97 -8.39 -17.35
C VAL A 564 -12.17 -7.54 -17.75
#